data_AF-A0A962WHE1-F1
#
_entry.id   AF-A0A962WHE1-F1
#
_cell.length_a   1.000
_cell.length_b   1.000
_cell.length_c   1.000
_cell.angle_alpha   90.00
_cell.angle_beta   90.00
_cell.angle_gamma   90.00
#
_symmetry.space_group_name_H-M   'P 1'
#
loop_
_entity.id
_entity.type
_entity.pdbx_description
1 polymer ?
#
loop_
_entity_poly.entity_id
_entity_poly.type
_entity_poly.pdbx_seq_one_letter_code
_entity_poly.pdbx_strand_id
1 'polypeptide(L)'
;MNPDAARRFVDAKWDDEIIPELVEYIKVPNKSPAFDPAWAEHGYMDDVVGMMSRWVREQTIAGLQFEVVRLPGRTPLLYLEIPASEIP
;
A
#
# COMPACT_ATOMS: atom_id res chain seq x y z
N MET A 1 17.89 16.28 -11.78
CA MET A 1 16.52 16.10 -11.24
C MET A 1 15.80 17.45 -11.33
N ASN A 2 14.61 17.51 -11.93
CA ASN A 2 13.83 18.76 -12.03
C ASN A 2 12.76 18.76 -10.91
N PRO A 3 12.89 19.60 -9.87
CA PRO A 3 11.97 19.61 -8.74
C PRO A 3 10.54 20.01 -9.12
N ASP A 4 10.37 20.89 -10.12
CA ASP A 4 9.04 21.32 -10.55
C ASP A 4 8.30 20.22 -11.32
N ALA A 5 9.03 19.41 -12.09
CA ALA A 5 8.46 18.26 -12.77
C ALA A 5 8.02 17.18 -11.75
N ALA A 6 8.85 16.92 -10.74
CA ALA A 6 8.51 15.99 -9.66
C ALA A 6 7.28 16.46 -8.86
N ARG A 7 7.21 17.75 -8.53
CA ARG A 7 6.05 18.35 -7.85
C ARG A 7 4.77 18.13 -8.65
N ARG A 8 4.72 18.54 -9.92
CA ARG A 8 3.53 18.38 -10.78
C ARG A 8 3.09 16.93 -10.90
N PHE A 9 4.04 16.00 -11.03
CA PHE A 9 3.74 14.58 -11.10
C PHE A 9 3.10 14.07 -9.80
N VAL A 10 3.70 14.41 -8.64
CA VAL A 10 3.19 14.00 -7.33
C VAL A 10 1.80 14.61 -7.07
N ASP A 11 1.61 15.90 -7.37
CA ASP A 11 0.33 16.58 -7.15
C ASP A 11 -0.79 15.91 -7.96
N ALA A 12 -0.56 15.65 -9.26
CA ALA A 12 -1.53 14.95 -10.10
C ALA A 12 -1.81 13.52 -9.61
N LYS A 13 -0.77 12.76 -9.24
CA LYS A 13 -0.93 11.42 -8.66
C LYS A 13 -1.76 11.44 -7.37
N TRP A 14 -1.53 12.44 -6.52
CA TRP A 14 -2.29 12.60 -5.28
C TRP A 14 -3.78 12.80 -5.58
N ASP A 15 -4.10 13.80 -6.40
CA ASP A 15 -5.48 14.20 -6.67
C ASP A 15 -6.24 13.11 -7.44
N ASP A 16 -5.62 12.51 -8.45
CA ASP A 16 -6.29 11.61 -9.39
C ASP A 16 -6.35 10.15 -8.91
N GLU A 17 -5.38 9.70 -8.11
CA GLU A 17 -5.24 8.28 -7.75
C GLU A 17 -5.27 8.03 -6.23
N ILE A 18 -4.44 8.74 -5.46
CA ILE A 18 -4.23 8.37 -4.06
C ILE A 18 -5.38 8.89 -3.15
N ILE A 19 -5.93 10.10 -3.37
CA ILE A 19 -7.08 10.59 -2.58
C ILE A 19 -8.30 9.66 -2.74
N PRO A 20 -8.74 9.32 -3.97
CA PRO A 20 -9.86 8.40 -4.16
C PRO A 20 -9.66 7.04 -3.48
N GLU A 21 -8.47 6.43 -3.61
CA GLU A 21 -8.18 5.13 -2.98
C GLU A 21 -8.17 5.24 -1.45
N LEU A 22 -7.65 6.33 -0.88
CA LEU A 22 -7.70 6.57 0.56
C LEU A 22 -9.14 6.72 1.07
N VAL A 23 -10.03 7.36 0.30
CA VAL A 23 -11.44 7.47 0.67
C VAL A 23 -12.10 6.10 0.76
N GLU A 24 -11.79 5.16 -0.14
CA GLU A 24 -12.29 3.79 -0.04
C GLU A 24 -11.63 3.03 1.12
N TYR A 25 -10.32 3.21 1.33
CA TYR A 25 -9.57 2.59 2.40
C TYR A 25 -10.15 2.92 3.79
N ILE A 26 -10.45 4.19 4.06
CA ILE A 26 -10.93 4.61 5.39
C ILE A 26 -12.32 4.05 5.72
N LYS A 27 -13.09 3.58 4.73
CA LYS A 27 -14.40 2.95 4.97
C LYS A 27 -14.27 1.56 5.55
N VAL A 28 -13.13 0.89 5.34
CA VAL A 28 -12.88 -0.44 5.88
C VAL A 28 -12.63 -0.33 7.39
N PRO A 29 -13.41 -0.99 8.26
CA PRO A 29 -13.27 -0.88 9.71
C PRO A 29 -12.10 -1.73 10.24
N ASN A 30 -10.92 -1.57 9.64
CA ASN A 30 -9.71 -2.33 9.94
C ASN A 30 -9.08 -1.88 11.26
N LYS A 31 -9.55 -2.46 12.37
CA LYS A 31 -9.04 -2.18 13.72
C LYS A 31 -7.78 -2.98 14.01
N SER A 32 -6.85 -2.39 14.77
CA SER A 32 -5.71 -3.13 15.31
C SER A 32 -6.18 -4.26 16.26
N PRO A 33 -5.46 -5.40 16.33
CA PRO A 33 -5.81 -6.52 17.22
C PRO A 33 -6.05 -6.13 18.70
N ALA A 34 -5.45 -5.03 19.16
CA ALA A 34 -5.67 -4.50 20.51
C ALA A 34 -7.10 -4.01 20.75
N PHE A 35 -7.85 -3.67 19.70
CA PHE A 35 -9.22 -3.17 19.75
C PHE A 35 -10.24 -4.14 19.12
N ASP A 36 -9.75 -5.20 18.47
CA ASP A 36 -10.55 -6.26 17.86
C ASP A 36 -9.82 -7.60 17.97
N PRO A 37 -10.05 -8.38 19.05
CA PRO A 37 -9.43 -9.69 19.20
C PRO A 37 -9.81 -10.70 18.10
N ALA A 38 -10.95 -10.49 17.42
CA ALA A 38 -11.44 -11.33 16.33
C ALA A 38 -11.08 -10.78 14.94
N TRP A 39 -10.10 -9.86 14.85
CA TRP A 39 -9.67 -9.20 13.61
C TRP A 39 -9.43 -10.16 12.44
N ALA A 40 -8.88 -11.35 12.71
CA ALA A 40 -8.57 -12.35 11.69
C ALA A 40 -9.83 -13.01 11.12
N GLU A 41 -10.86 -13.20 11.95
CA GLU A 41 -12.17 -13.70 11.52
C GLU A 41 -12.95 -12.62 10.77
N HIS A 42 -12.88 -11.37 11.24
CA HIS A 42 -13.54 -10.25 10.59
C HIS A 42 -12.97 -9.89 9.21
N GLY A 43 -11.72 -10.26 8.90
CA GLY A 43 -11.15 -10.18 7.55
C GLY A 43 -10.80 -8.78 7.04
N TYR A 44 -11.20 -7.70 7.72
CA TYR A 44 -10.95 -6.31 7.28
C TYR A 44 -9.48 -5.96 7.04
N MET A 45 -8.57 -6.58 7.79
CA MET A 45 -7.13 -6.41 7.60
C MET A 45 -6.67 -7.00 6.26
N ASP A 46 -7.26 -8.13 5.85
CA ASP A 46 -6.99 -8.77 4.57
C ASP A 46 -7.59 -7.99 3.40
N ASP A 47 -8.78 -7.40 3.58
CA ASP A 47 -9.38 -6.49 2.59
C ASP A 47 -8.45 -5.30 2.31
N VAL A 48 -7.99 -4.63 3.37
CA VAL A 48 -7.04 -3.51 3.28
C VAL A 48 -5.73 -3.92 2.61
N VAL A 49 -5.16 -5.06 3.00
CA VAL A 49 -3.93 -5.58 2.36
C VAL A 49 -4.17 -5.87 0.88
N GLY A 50 -5.35 -6.36 0.52
CA GLY A 50 -5.76 -6.57 -0.87
C GLY A 50 -5.82 -5.26 -1.67
N MET A 51 -6.39 -4.20 -1.11
CA MET A 51 -6.42 -2.86 -1.70
C MET A 51 -5.00 -2.35 -1.98
N MET A 52 -4.15 -2.36 -0.96
CA MET A 52 -2.77 -1.88 -1.08
C MET A 52 -1.95 -2.73 -2.07
N SER A 53 -2.14 -4.06 -2.03
CA SER A 53 -1.46 -4.97 -2.95
C SER A 53 -1.84 -4.73 -4.41
N ARG A 54 -3.10 -4.34 -4.67
CA ARG A 54 -3.55 -3.96 -6.02
C ARG A 54 -2.86 -2.68 -6.47
N TRP A 55 -2.88 -1.65 -5.63
CA TRP A 55 -2.24 -0.36 -5.92
C TRP A 55 -0.74 -0.53 -6.20
N VAL A 56 -0.02 -1.34 -5.39
CA VAL A 56 1.41 -1.63 -5.60
C VAL A 56 1.66 -2.31 -6.95
N ARG A 57 0.81 -3.27 -7.36
CA ARG A 57 0.95 -3.96 -8.67
C ARG A 57 0.78 -3.03 -9.87
N GLU A 58 0.04 -1.94 -9.71
CA GLU A 58 -0.19 -0.95 -10.77
C GLU A 58 0.97 0.05 -10.91
N GLN A 59 1.89 0.09 -9.93
CA GLN A 59 3.04 0.98 -9.98
C GLN A 59 4.10 0.46 -10.96
N THR A 60 4.40 1.26 -11.99
CA THR A 60 5.44 0.94 -12.97
C THR A 60 6.82 1.37 -12.47
N ILE A 61 7.32 0.70 -11.42
CA ILE A 61 8.65 0.97 -10.84
C ILE A 61 9.61 -0.15 -11.22
N ALA A 62 10.72 0.21 -11.87
CA ALA A 62 11.71 -0.76 -12.31
C ALA A 62 12.33 -1.52 -11.12
N GLY A 63 12.34 -2.85 -11.19
CA GLY A 63 12.93 -3.70 -10.16
C GLY A 63 12.11 -3.86 -8.88
N LEU A 64 10.90 -3.27 -8.80
CA LEU A 64 10.02 -3.44 -7.65
C LEU A 64 9.64 -4.91 -7.46
N GLN A 65 10.00 -5.44 -6.30
CA GLN A 65 9.51 -6.71 -5.77
C GLN A 65 8.55 -6.42 -4.61
N PHE A 66 7.49 -7.21 -4.48
CA PHE A 66 6.59 -7.09 -3.33
C PHE A 66 6.08 -8.47 -2.90
N GLU A 67 5.81 -8.60 -1.60
CA GLU A 67 5.26 -9.79 -0.97
C GLU A 67 4.30 -9.40 0.16
N VAL A 68 3.23 -10.19 0.34
CA VAL A 68 2.44 -10.16 1.57
C VAL A 68 2.93 -11.29 2.47
N VAL A 69 3.79 -10.96 3.43
CA VAL A 69 4.35 -11.92 4.39
C VAL A 69 3.30 -12.23 5.45
N ARG A 70 3.07 -13.53 5.71
CA ARG A 70 2.10 -14.01 6.71
C ARG A 70 2.76 -14.98 7.67
N LEU A 71 2.55 -14.76 8.96
CA LEU A 71 3.00 -15.65 10.03
C LEU A 71 1.79 -16.08 10.88
N PRO A 72 1.72 -17.34 11.34
CA PRO A 72 0.62 -17.81 12.18
C PRO A 72 0.42 -16.92 13.42
N GLY A 73 -0.82 -16.48 13.64
CA GLY A 73 -1.19 -15.63 14.78
C GLY A 73 -0.67 -14.19 14.72
N ARG A 74 -0.17 -13.71 13.56
CA ARG A 74 0.28 -12.33 13.37
C ARG A 74 -0.47 -11.64 12.23
N THR A 75 -0.57 -10.32 12.31
CA THR A 75 -1.10 -9.49 11.23
C THR A 75 -0.24 -9.64 9.97
N PRO A 76 -0.83 -9.56 8.77
CA PRO A 76 -0.07 -9.55 7.52
C PRO A 76 0.91 -8.36 7.47
N LEU A 77 2.04 -8.55 6.80
CA LEU A 77 3.02 -7.51 6.50
C LEU A 77 3.15 -7.37 4.99
N LEU A 78 2.90 -6.17 4.47
CA LEU A 78 3.22 -5.83 3.09
C LEU A 78 4.69 -5.41 3.01
N TYR A 79 5.51 -6.20 2.32
CA TYR A 79 6.94 -5.98 2.14
C TYR A 79 7.24 -5.60 0.69
N LEU A 80 7.98 -4.51 0.49
CA LEU A 80 8.42 -4.04 -0.83
C LEU A 80 9.94 -3.89 -0.83
N GLU A 81 10.57 -4.32 -1.92
CA GLU A 81 12.00 -4.13 -2.18
C GLU A 81 12.20 -3.50 -3.55
N ILE A 82 13.01 -2.46 -3.63
CA ILE A 82 13.35 -1.77 -4.86
C ILE A 82 14.87 -1.62 -4.88
N PRO A 83 15.60 -2.30 -5.79
CA PRO A 83 17.03 -2.14 -5.88
C PRO A 83 17.37 -0.71 -6.30
N ALA A 84 18.50 -0.20 -5.82
CA ALA A 84 19.03 1.07 -6.31
C ALA A 84 19.30 0.96 -7.81
N SER A 85 18.82 1.93 -8.59
CA SER A 85 19.27 2.11 -9.97
C SER A 85 20.63 2.79 -9.98
N GLU A 86 21.52 2.41 -10.90
CA GLU A 86 22.72 3.22 -11.14
C GLU A 86 22.29 4.66 -11.52
N ILE A 87 22.94 5.64 -10.90
CA ILE A 87 22.80 7.06 -11.27
C ILE A 87 23.79 7.28 -12.42
N PRO A 88 23.34 7.49 -13.68
CA PRO A 88 24.23 8.00 -14.72
C PRO A 88 24.67 9.43 -14.43
#